data_AF-R9IL30-F1
#
_entry.id   AF-R9IL30-F1
#
_cell.length_a   1.000
_cell.length_b   1.000
_cell.length_c   1.000
_cell.angle_alpha   90.00
_cell.angle_beta   90.00
_cell.angle_gamma   90.00
#
_symmetry.space_group_name_H-M   'P 1'
#
loop_
_entity.id
_entity.type
_entity.pdbx_description
1 polymer ?
#
loop_
_entity_poly.entity_id
_entity_poly.type
_entity_poly.pdbx_seq_one_letter_code
_entity_poly.pdbx_strand_id
1 'polypeptide(L)'
;MGKNELRKRYEELDGMGKALLLEKLAFCKFADRYDFENYFRAGELKDSELLCLAGFLYHHECFLMLMDIMNQYKERFIFADTSLLRGFEPDETLLERMARLDILPGA
;
A
#
# COMPACT_ATOMS: atom_id res chain seq x y z
N MET A 1 24.26 -16.35 -0.45
CA MET A 1 23.21 -17.08 0.29
C MET A 1 22.73 -18.23 -0.56
N GLY A 2 22.71 -19.46 -0.02
CA GLY A 2 22.27 -20.64 -0.77
C GLY A 2 20.77 -20.93 -0.61
N LYS A 3 20.19 -21.75 -1.49
CA LYS A 3 18.77 -22.19 -1.42
C LYS A 3 18.42 -22.82 -0.06
N ASN A 4 19.35 -23.56 0.55
CA ASN A 4 19.12 -24.22 1.83
C ASN A 4 19.08 -23.23 3.00
N GLU A 5 19.90 -22.19 2.95
CA GLU A 5 19.95 -21.13 3.95
C GLU A 5 18.68 -20.28 3.94
N LEU A 6 18.18 -19.94 2.73
CA LEU A 6 16.92 -19.23 2.57
C LEU A 6 15.72 -20.03 3.10
N ARG A 7 15.72 -21.35 2.88
CA ARG A 7 14.66 -22.25 3.37
C ARG A 7 14.66 -22.33 4.89
N LYS A 8 15.83 -22.51 5.50
CA LYS A 8 15.96 -22.53 6.96
C LYS A 8 15.43 -21.23 7.57
N ARG A 9 15.82 -20.09 7.00
CA ARG A 9 15.31 -18.78 7.43
C ARG A 9 13.79 -18.67 7.28
N TYR A 10 13.22 -19.19 6.18
CA TYR A 10 11.77 -19.21 6.00
C TYR A 10 11.06 -20.03 7.08
N GLU A 11 11.59 -21.21 7.42
CA GLU A 11 10.97 -22.11 8.40
C GLU A 11 10.98 -21.52 9.82
N GLU A 12 12.00 -20.74 10.19
CA GLU A 12 12.16 -20.08 11.48
C GLU A 12 11.22 -18.86 11.70
N LEU A 13 10.55 -18.38 10.65
CA LEU A 13 9.66 -17.21 10.71
C LEU A 13 8.22 -17.59 11.08
N ASP A 14 7.53 -16.63 11.70
CA ASP A 14 6.08 -16.69 11.92
C ASP A 14 5.30 -16.45 10.61
N GLY A 15 3.98 -16.50 10.66
CA GLY A 15 3.14 -16.37 9.46
C GLY A 15 3.37 -15.06 8.70
N MET A 16 3.46 -13.94 9.41
CA MET A 16 3.70 -12.63 8.80
C MET A 16 5.13 -12.51 8.27
N GLY A 17 6.13 -12.99 9.01
CA GLY A 17 7.53 -12.99 8.59
C GLY A 17 7.75 -13.84 7.33
N LYS A 18 7.08 -14.99 7.22
CA LYS A 18 7.08 -15.83 6.01
C LYS A 18 6.52 -15.09 4.81
N ALA A 19 5.36 -14.45 4.95
CA ALA A 19 4.76 -13.65 3.89
C ALA A 19 5.68 -12.51 3.44
N LEU A 20 6.22 -11.73 4.39
CA LEU A 20 7.13 -10.62 4.09
C LEU A 20 8.42 -11.08 3.40
N LEU A 21 8.95 -12.25 3.80
CA LEU A 21 10.13 -12.82 3.13
C LEU A 21 9.81 -13.16 1.68
N LEU A 22 8.65 -13.78 1.40
CA LEU A 22 8.23 -14.10 0.04
C LEU A 22 8.03 -12.84 -0.81
N GLU A 23 7.41 -11.81 -0.26
CA GLU A 23 7.26 -10.51 -0.95
C GLU A 23 8.61 -9.88 -1.27
N LYS A 24 9.55 -9.85 -0.32
CA LYS A 24 10.91 -9.33 -0.56
C LYS A 24 11.64 -10.13 -1.65
N LEU A 25 11.42 -11.44 -1.74
CA LEU A 25 11.97 -12.27 -2.81
C LEU A 25 11.32 -11.96 -4.16
N ALA A 26 10.00 -11.79 -4.21
CA ALA A 26 9.29 -11.38 -5.41
C ALA A 26 9.76 -10.00 -5.88
N PHE A 27 9.84 -9.02 -4.97
CA PHE A 27 10.40 -7.70 -5.21
C PHE A 27 11.81 -7.78 -5.82
N CYS A 28 12.74 -8.50 -5.19
CA CYS A 28 14.09 -8.70 -5.72
C CYS A 28 14.13 -9.39 -7.09
N LYS A 29 13.12 -10.20 -7.42
CA LYS A 29 13.07 -10.96 -8.68
C LYS A 29 12.50 -10.14 -9.83
N PHE A 30 11.49 -9.31 -9.56
CA PHE A 30 10.71 -8.63 -10.59
C PHE A 30 11.03 -7.13 -10.71
N ALA A 31 11.53 -6.49 -9.65
CA ALA A 31 11.93 -5.09 -9.73
C ALA A 31 13.13 -4.96 -10.66
N ASP A 32 13.02 -4.04 -11.63
CA ASP A 32 14.19 -3.59 -12.35
C ASP A 32 15.05 -2.69 -11.45
N ARG A 33 16.19 -2.20 -11.97
CA ARG A 33 17.07 -1.35 -11.17
C ARG A 33 16.38 -0.05 -10.73
N TYR A 34 15.50 0.50 -11.55
CA TYR A 34 14.83 1.76 -11.27
C TYR A 34 13.82 1.59 -10.12
N ASP A 35 12.96 0.58 -10.20
CA ASP A 35 11.96 0.27 -9.18
C ASP A 35 12.63 -0.18 -7.87
N PHE A 36 13.71 -0.95 -7.97
CA PHE A 36 14.47 -1.41 -6.81
C PHE A 36 15.05 -0.24 -6.01
N GLU A 37 15.72 0.70 -6.68
CA GLU A 37 16.31 1.88 -6.03
C GLU A 37 15.21 2.80 -5.48
N ASN A 38 14.11 2.97 -6.21
CA ASN A 38 13.00 3.82 -5.81
C ASN A 38 12.36 3.40 -4.48
N TYR A 39 12.29 2.10 -4.20
CA TYR A 39 11.78 1.60 -2.91
C TYR A 39 12.56 2.17 -1.72
N PHE A 40 13.89 2.27 -1.83
CA PHE A 40 14.74 2.76 -0.73
C PHE A 40 14.79 4.28 -0.60
N ARG A 41 14.36 5.02 -1.63
CA ARG A 41 14.29 6.49 -1.64
C ARG A 41 12.87 7.02 -1.77
N ALA A 42 11.87 6.25 -1.33
CA ALA A 42 10.45 6.57 -1.51
C ALA A 42 10.06 7.99 -1.05
N GLY A 43 10.71 8.50 0.01
CA GLY A 43 10.48 9.86 0.51
C GLY A 43 10.97 10.99 -0.40
N GLU A 44 11.88 10.70 -1.34
CA GLU A 44 12.44 11.66 -2.30
C GLU A 44 11.74 11.62 -3.66
N LEU A 45 10.90 10.61 -3.89
CA LEU A 45 10.18 10.43 -5.15
C LEU A 45 9.18 11.56 -5.38
N LYS A 46 8.88 11.88 -6.64
CA LYS A 46 7.69 12.64 -7.02
C LYS A 46 6.44 11.79 -6.83
N ASP A 47 5.26 12.41 -6.71
CA ASP A 47 4.02 11.68 -6.49
C ASP A 47 3.73 10.66 -7.59
N SER A 48 4.01 10.98 -8.85
CA SER A 48 3.88 10.03 -9.96
C SER A 48 4.80 8.82 -9.81
N GLU A 49 6.03 9.01 -9.34
CA GLU A 49 7.00 7.93 -9.14
C GLU A 49 6.62 7.06 -7.94
N LEU A 50 6.12 7.69 -6.87
CA LEU A 50 5.59 7.00 -5.70
C LEU A 50 4.35 6.16 -6.05
N LEU A 51 3.47 6.68 -6.90
CA LEU A 51 2.31 5.93 -7.43
C LEU A 51 2.75 4.77 -8.33
N CYS A 52 3.78 4.94 -9.16
CA CYS A 52 4.35 3.85 -9.94
C CYS A 52 4.90 2.74 -9.03
N LEU A 53 5.66 3.10 -7.99
CA LEU A 53 6.17 2.15 -6.99
C LEU A 53 5.03 1.41 -6.29
N ALA A 54 3.98 2.12 -5.85
CA ALA A 54 2.81 1.51 -5.23
C ALA A 54 2.09 0.55 -6.20
N GLY A 55 1.91 0.95 -7.47
CA GLY A 55 1.32 0.12 -8.52
C GLY A 55 2.14 -1.15 -8.80
N PHE A 56 3.47 -1.02 -8.83
CA PHE A 56 4.39 -2.15 -8.96
C PHE A 56 4.21 -3.15 -7.81
N LEU A 57 4.24 -2.68 -6.56
CA LEU A 57 4.10 -3.53 -5.38
C LEU A 57 2.73 -4.23 -5.36
N TYR A 58 1.67 -3.53 -5.77
CA TYR A 58 0.33 -4.11 -5.90
C TYR A 58 0.29 -5.21 -6.97
N HIS A 59 0.85 -4.97 -8.16
CA HIS A 59 0.81 -5.92 -9.27
C HIS A 59 1.58 -7.22 -8.98
N HIS A 60 2.66 -7.12 -8.19
CA HIS A 60 3.46 -8.27 -7.78
C HIS A 60 3.07 -8.83 -6.41
N GLU A 61 1.86 -8.51 -5.92
CA GLU A 61 1.30 -9.04 -4.68
C GLU A 61 2.20 -8.81 -3.44
N CYS A 62 3.00 -7.75 -3.47
CA CYS A 62 3.89 -7.34 -2.37
C CYS A 62 3.12 -6.46 -1.37
N PHE A 63 2.03 -6.99 -0.79
CA PHE A 63 1.06 -6.22 -0.02
C PHE A 63 1.57 -5.72 1.33
N LEU A 64 2.40 -6.48 2.05
CA LEU A 64 3.03 -6.02 3.30
C LEU A 64 4.02 -4.88 3.01
N MET A 65 4.80 -5.00 1.94
CA MET A 65 5.70 -3.92 1.48
C MET A 65 4.91 -2.69 0.99
N LEU A 66 3.80 -2.90 0.27
CA LEU A 66 2.91 -1.82 -0.17
C LEU A 66 2.30 -1.09 1.02
N MET A 67 1.78 -1.83 2.00
CA MET A 67 1.19 -1.24 3.21
C MET A 67 2.23 -0.42 3.98
N ASP A 68 3.47 -0.89 4.07
CA ASP A 68 4.56 -0.13 4.70
C ASP A 68 4.79 1.22 4.02
N ILE A 69 4.94 1.22 2.68
CA ILE A 69 5.08 2.45 1.89
C ILE A 69 3.87 3.37 2.03
N MET A 70 2.65 2.82 1.90
CA MET A 70 1.42 3.61 2.00
C MET A 70 1.22 4.20 3.39
N ASN A 71 1.57 3.48 4.45
CA ASN A 71 1.46 3.99 5.81
C ASN A 71 2.48 5.10 6.09
N GLN A 72 3.72 4.93 5.60
CA GLN A 72 4.79 5.90 5.82
C GLN A 72 4.54 7.22 5.06
N TYR A 73 3.99 7.14 3.84
CA TYR A 73 3.76 8.30 2.97
C TYR A 73 2.27 8.59 2.73
N LYS A 74 1.41 8.22 3.69
CA LYS A 74 -0.06 8.24 3.57
C LYS A 74 -0.64 9.52 2.98
N GLU A 75 -0.12 10.67 3.37
CA GLU A 75 -0.64 11.99 2.94
C GLU A 75 -0.46 12.21 1.44
N ARG A 76 0.55 11.58 0.85
CA ARG A 76 0.87 11.66 -0.58
C ARG A 76 0.00 10.75 -1.45
N PHE A 77 -0.79 9.87 -0.83
CA PHE A 77 -1.77 9.01 -1.49
C PHE A 77 -3.21 9.50 -1.32
N ILE A 78 -3.44 10.57 -0.53
CA ILE A 78 -4.76 11.13 -0.29
C ILE A 78 -4.98 12.29 -1.26
N PHE A 79 -5.82 12.07 -2.27
CA PHE A 79 -6.24 13.11 -3.21
C PHE A 79 -7.64 13.60 -2.83
N ALA A 80 -7.71 14.77 -2.21
CA ALA A 80 -8.98 15.39 -1.84
C ALA A 80 -9.62 16.09 -3.06
N ASP A 81 -10.19 15.31 -3.99
CA ASP A 81 -10.94 15.89 -5.12
C ASP A 81 -12.36 16.27 -4.68
N THR A 82 -12.53 17.56 -4.36
CA THR A 82 -13.82 18.15 -4.00
C THR A 82 -14.81 18.21 -5.16
N SER A 83 -14.39 17.92 -6.40
CA SER A 83 -15.30 17.82 -7.55
C SER A 83 -16.35 16.73 -7.37
N LEU A 84 -16.02 15.67 -6.62
CA LEU A 84 -16.91 14.56 -6.29
C LEU A 84 -18.11 14.98 -5.43
N LEU A 85 -18.04 16.14 -4.78
CA LEU A 85 -19.15 16.69 -3.99
C LEU A 85 -20.13 17.52 -4.84
N ARG A 86 -19.81 17.82 -6.11
CA ARG A 86 -20.71 18.59 -6.97
C ARG A 86 -21.88 17.70 -7.42
N GLY A 87 -23.10 18.16 -7.16
CA GLY A 87 -24.32 17.41 -7.50
C GLY A 87 -24.62 16.28 -6.51
N PHE A 88 -23.96 16.26 -5.36
CA PHE A 88 -24.23 15.30 -4.30
C PHE A 88 -25.53 15.70 -3.57
N GLU A 89 -26.60 14.94 -3.80
CA GLU A 89 -27.85 15.03 -3.04
C GLU A 89 -27.98 13.78 -2.15
N PRO A 90 -27.90 13.92 -0.81
CA PRO A 90 -27.97 12.78 0.08
C PRO A 90 -29.41 12.25 0.17
N ASP A 91 -29.61 10.97 -0.15
CA ASP A 91 -30.85 10.25 0.10
C ASP A 91 -30.91 9.67 1.52
N GLU A 92 -32.07 9.16 1.93
CA GLU A 92 -32.26 8.58 3.28
C GLU A 92 -31.30 7.42 3.58
N THR A 93 -31.00 6.59 2.59
CA THR A 93 -30.09 5.45 2.75
C THR A 93 -28.66 5.94 3.01
N LEU A 94 -28.24 6.98 2.30
CA LEU A 94 -26.95 7.61 2.46
C LEU A 94 -26.84 8.30 3.81
N LEU A 95 -27.87 9.02 4.26
CA LEU A 95 -27.92 9.64 5.58
C LEU A 95 -27.80 8.61 6.70
N GLU A 96 -28.50 7.48 6.61
CA GLU A 96 -28.39 6.38 7.57
C GLU A 96 -26.96 5.83 7.63
N ARG A 97 -26.31 5.64 6.48
CA ARG A 97 -24.92 5.17 6.40
C ARG A 97 -23.94 6.19 6.96
N MET A 98 -24.15 7.48 6.68
CA MET A 98 -23.32 8.57 7.21
C MET A 98 -23.42 8.65 8.73
N ALA A 99 -24.60 8.42 9.31
CA ALA A 99 -24.79 8.35 10.76
C ALA A 99 -24.03 7.17 11.40
N ARG A 100 -24.01 5.99 10.75
CA ARG A 100 -23.27 4.81 11.25
C ARG A 100 -21.74 4.93 11.15
N LEU A 101 -21.25 5.77 10.25
CA LEU A 101 -19.82 6.02 10.03
C LEU A 101 -19.30 7.25 10.81
N ASP A 102 -20.10 7.78 11.73
CA ASP A 102 -19.79 9.00 12.52
C ASP A 102 -19.44 10.22 11.65
N ILE A 103 -19.96 10.27 10.41
CA ILE A 103 -19.76 11.40 9.48
C ILE A 103 -20.68 12.57 9.88
N LEU A 104 -21.89 12.27 10.33
CA LEU A 104 -22.80 13.26 10.89
C LEU A 104 -22.52 13.41 12.39
N PRO A 105 -22.44 14.63 12.92
CA PRO A 105 -22.39 14.82 14.37
C PRO A 105 -23.63 14.17 14.99
N GLY A 106 -23.43 13.40 16.07
CA GLY A 106 -24.52 12.72 16.77
C GLY A 106 -25.65 13.69 17.11
N ALA A 107 -26.88 13.24 16.89
CA ALA A 107 -28.10 13.98 17.21
C ALA A 107 -28.14 14.45 18.67
#